data_AF-B4IP79-F1
#
_entry.id   AF-B4IP79-F1
#
_cell.length_a   1.000
_cell.length_b   1.000
_cell.length_c   1.000
_cell.angle_alpha   90.00
_cell.angle_beta   90.00
_cell.angle_gamma   90.00
#
_symmetry.space_group_name_H-M   'P 1'
#
loop_
_entity.id
_entity.type
_entity.pdbx_description
1 polymer ?
#
loop_
_entity_poly.entity_id
_entity_poly.type
_entity_poly.pdbx_seq_one_letter_code
_entity_poly.pdbx_strand_id
1 'polypeptide(L)' 'MNQADVTKLMSQLRIAVRPNKRHLKNADGPEGRLLKLRKTVTALVKHERIELFYNRADEARGYAELVRDHR' A
#
# COMPACT_ATOMS: atom_id res chain seq x y z
N MET A 1 -34.24 17.28 0.92
CA MET A 1 -32.82 17.26 1.32
C MET A 1 -32.14 16.21 0.46
N ASN A 2 -31.33 16.61 -0.52
CA ASN A 2 -30.72 15.67 -1.47
C ASN A 2 -29.36 15.27 -0.89
N GLN A 3 -29.35 14.21 -0.08
CA GLN A 3 -28.12 13.75 0.56
C GLN A 3 -27.22 13.17 -0.53
N ALA A 4 -26.14 13.88 -0.87
CA ALA A 4 -25.12 13.33 -1.74
C ALA A 4 -24.59 12.04 -1.11
N ASP A 5 -24.56 10.96 -1.88
CA ASP A 5 -24.04 9.67 -1.44
C ASP A 5 -22.55 9.81 -1.11
N VAL A 6 -22.25 9.92 0.18
CA VAL A 6 -20.92 10.27 0.71
C VAL A 6 -19.87 9.23 0.30
N THR A 7 -20.31 8.01 -0.03
CA THR A 7 -19.45 6.93 -0.54
C THR A 7 -18.81 7.24 -1.89
N LYS A 8 -19.37 8.19 -2.66
CA LYS A 8 -18.80 8.69 -3.93
C LYS A 8 -17.80 9.82 -3.73
N LEU A 9 -17.71 10.39 -2.52
CA LEU A 9 -16.81 11.51 -2.22
C LEU A 9 -15.40 11.06 -1.81
N MET A 10 -15.20 9.77 -1.51
CA MET A 10 -13.93 9.22 -1.04
C MET A 10 -13.41 8.16 -2.00
N SER A 11 -12.09 8.07 -2.14
CA SER A 11 -11.50 6.97 -2.90
C SER A 11 -11.81 5.63 -2.23
N GLN A 12 -12.36 4.70 -3.01
CA GLN A 12 -12.68 3.35 -2.54
C GLN A 12 -11.45 2.46 -2.74
N LEU A 13 -10.74 2.17 -1.65
CA LEU A 13 -9.66 1.18 -1.66
C LEU A 13 -10.21 -0.15 -2.13
N ARG A 14 -9.64 -0.68 -3.23
CA ARG A 14 -10.06 -1.99 -3.80
C ARG A 14 -9.62 -3.17 -2.95
N ILE A 15 -8.80 -2.92 -1.93
CA ILE A 15 -8.12 -3.92 -1.13
C ILE A 15 -8.20 -3.49 0.33
N ALA A 16 -8.51 -4.43 1.22
CA ALA A 16 -8.50 -4.19 2.66
C ALA A 16 -7.08 -3.88 3.15
N VAL A 17 -6.83 -2.62 3.52
CA VAL A 17 -5.60 -2.20 4.19
C VAL A 17 -5.78 -2.40 5.69
N ARG A 18 -4.97 -3.28 6.28
CA ARG A 18 -5.03 -3.53 7.73
C ARG A 18 -4.40 -2.34 8.48
N PRO A 19 -4.97 -1.89 9.61
CA PRO A 19 -4.41 -0.80 10.41
C PRO A 19 -3.07 -1.16 11.05
N ASN A 20 -2.85 -2.47 11.28
CA ASN A 20 -1.62 -2.97 11.89
C ASN A 20 -0.57 -3.34 10.82
N LYS A 21 0.65 -2.81 11.00
CA LYS A 21 1.82 -3.18 10.20
C LYS A 21 2.13 -4.67 10.32
N ARG A 22 2.65 -5.29 9.24
CA ARG A 22 3.16 -6.67 9.33
C ARG A 22 4.48 -6.66 10.08
N HIS A 23 4.83 -7.79 10.69
CA HIS A 23 6.12 -8.00 11.34
C HIS A 23 7.22 -8.26 10.30
N LEU A 24 7.55 -7.24 9.51
CA LEU A 24 8.69 -7.26 8.61
C LEU A 24 9.95 -6.88 9.39
N LYS A 25 10.70 -7.89 9.87
CA LYS A 25 12.00 -7.67 10.52
C LYS A 25 12.92 -6.90 9.58
N ASN A 26 13.51 -5.82 10.09
CA ASN A 26 14.56 -5.07 9.44
C ASN A 26 15.61 -4.67 10.49
N ALA A 27 16.89 -4.75 10.14
CA ALA A 27 17.99 -4.33 10.99
C ALA A 27 17.92 -2.83 11.32
N ASP A 28 17.49 -2.02 10.35
CA ASP A 28 17.36 -0.55 10.52
C ASP A 28 16.01 -0.14 11.14
N GLY A 29 15.30 -1.08 11.78
CA GLY A 29 14.06 -0.80 12.49
C GLY A 29 12.90 -0.30 11.62
N PRO A 30 12.02 0.56 12.17
CA PRO A 30 10.81 1.02 11.49
C PRO A 30 11.08 1.83 10.20
N GLU A 31 12.11 2.67 10.20
CA GLU A 31 12.47 3.49 9.04
C GLU A 31 12.97 2.62 7.87
N GLY A 32 13.88 1.68 8.16
CA GLY A 32 14.33 0.72 7.16
C GLY A 32 13.18 -0.05 6.53
N ARG A 33 12.15 -0.41 7.33
CA ARG A 33 10.94 -1.06 6.80
C ARG A 33 10.25 -0.17 5.75
N LEU A 34 10.07 1.11 6.03
CA LEU A 34 9.46 2.06 5.08
C LEU A 34 10.31 2.25 3.83
N LEU A 35 11.64 2.40 3.97
CA LEU A 35 12.55 2.50 2.82
C LEU A 35 12.49 1.26 1.92
N LYS A 36 12.34 0.08 2.52
CA LYS A 36 12.19 -1.19 1.79
C LYS A 36 10.85 -1.28 1.07
N LEU A 37 9.77 -0.83 1.70
CA LEU A 37 8.43 -0.76 1.07
C LEU A 37 8.43 0.26 -0.07
N ARG A 38 9.06 1.44 0.10
CA ARG A 38 9.24 2.43 -0.96
C ARG A 38 9.88 1.82 -2.21
N LYS A 39 11.04 1.16 -2.05
CA LYS A 39 11.71 0.48 -3.18
C LYS A 39 10.80 -0.55 -3.86
N THR A 40 10.04 -1.30 -3.06
CA THR A 40 9.13 -2.34 -3.54
C THR A 40 7.99 -1.75 -4.38
N VAL A 41 7.32 -0.71 -3.89
CA VAL A 41 6.21 -0.05 -4.59
C VAL A 41 6.72 0.66 -5.84
N THR A 42 7.87 1.35 -5.78
CA THR A 42 8.48 1.96 -6.96
C THR A 42 8.80 0.93 -8.04
N ALA A 43 9.35 -0.23 -7.66
CA ALA A 43 9.60 -1.32 -8.60
C ALA A 43 8.30 -1.89 -9.18
N LEU A 44 7.26 -2.05 -8.35
CA LEU A 44 5.94 -2.49 -8.82
C LEU A 44 5.32 -1.52 -9.83
N VAL A 45 5.39 -0.21 -9.59
CA VAL A 45 4.89 0.81 -10.53
C VAL A 45 5.69 0.80 -11.84
N LYS A 46 7.00 0.56 -11.78
CA LYS A 46 7.87 0.54 -12.96
C LYS A 46 7.67 -0.72 -13.82
N HIS A 47 7.50 -1.88 -13.17
CA HIS A 47 7.52 -3.18 -13.84
C HIS A 47 6.14 -3.82 -13.95
N GLU A 48 5.11 -3.21 -13.36
CA GLU A 48 3.70 -3.64 -13.31
C GLU A 48 3.44 -4.97 -12.58
N ARG A 49 4.46 -5.83 -12.47
CA ARG A 49 4.45 -7.10 -11.72
C ARG A 49 5.82 -7.37 -11.13
N ILE A 50 5.87 -7.75 -9.85
CA ILE A 50 7.07 -8.24 -9.16
C ILE A 50 6.70 -9.41 -8.25
N GLU A 51 7.66 -10.29 -7.99
CA GLU A 51 7.48 -11.46 -7.12
C GLU A 51 8.14 -11.22 -5.77
N LEU A 52 7.39 -11.49 -4.69
CA LEU A 52 7.79 -11.19 -3.32
C LEU A 52 7.21 -12.24 -2.37
N PHE A 53 7.83 -12.39 -1.20
CA PHE A 53 7.22 -13.14 -0.10
C PHE A 53 5.88 -12.51 0.32
N TYR A 54 4.90 -13.36 0.64
CA TYR A 54 3.53 -12.96 0.95
C TYR A 54 3.42 -11.78 1.92
N ASN A 55 4.13 -11.81 3.05
CA ASN A 55 4.07 -10.73 4.05
C ASN A 55 4.51 -9.37 3.50
N ARG A 56 5.49 -9.36 2.59
CA ARG A 56 5.96 -8.13 1.96
C ARG A 56 5.01 -7.68 0.86
N ALA A 57 4.51 -8.62 0.06
CA ALA A 57 3.55 -8.35 -1.00
C ALA A 57 2.25 -7.74 -0.44
N ASP A 58 1.74 -8.31 0.65
CA ASP A 58 0.51 -7.88 1.31
C ASP A 58 0.62 -6.46 1.87
N GLU A 59 1.73 -6.12 2.54
CA GLU A 59 1.92 -4.75 3.05
C GLU A 59 2.18 -3.75 1.90
N ALA A 60 2.98 -4.13 0.90
CA ALA A 60 3.26 -3.26 -0.25
C ALA A 60 1.99 -2.95 -1.08
N ARG A 61 1.04 -3.90 -1.15
CA ARG A 61 -0.24 -3.73 -1.85
C ARG A 61 -1.06 -2.57 -1.29
N GLY A 62 -1.09 -2.40 0.03
CA GLY A 62 -1.79 -1.27 0.65
C GLY A 62 -1.20 0.09 0.25
N TYR A 63 0.13 0.19 0.21
CA TYR A 63 0.81 1.41 -0.26
C TYR A 63 0.67 1.64 -1.76
N ALA A 64 0.58 0.58 -2.56
CA ALA A 64 0.40 0.69 -4.01
C ALA A 64 -0.97 1.29 -4.38
N GLU A 65 -2.04 0.93 -3.66
CA GLU A 65 -3.36 1.54 -3.85
C GLU A 65 -3.36 3.05 -3.52
N LEU A 66 -2.71 3.45 -2.42
CA LEU A 66 -2.58 4.86 -2.05
C LEU A 66 -1.85 5.70 -3.10
N VAL A 67 -0.80 5.16 -3.72
CA VAL A 67 -0.06 5.84 -4.80
C VAL A 67 -0.92 5.99 -6.06
N ARG A 68 -1.80 5.02 -6.33
CA ARG A 68 -2.70 5.05 -7.49
C ARG A 68 -3.74 6.17 -7.37
N ASP A 69 -4.28 6.39 -6.18
CA ASP A 69 -5.35 7.36 -5.92
C ASP A 69 -4.89 8.82 -5.89
N HIS A 70 -3.57 9.07 -5.87
CA HIS A 70 -2.97 10.41 -5.86
C HIS A 70 -2.35 10.80 -7.20
N ARG A 71 -2.70 10.08 -8.28
CA ARG A 71 -2.29 10.39 -9.66
C ARG A 71 -3.45 10.95 -10.45
#